data_AF-A0A9E2AJJ0-F1
#
_entry.id   AF-A0A9E2AJJ0-F1
#
_cell.length_a   1.000
_cell.length_b   1.000
_cell.length_c   1.000
_cell.angle_alpha   90.00
_cell.angle_beta   90.00
_cell.angle_gamma   90.00
#
_symmetry.space_group_name_H-M   'P 1'
#
loop_
_entity.id
_entity.type
_entity.pdbx_description
1 polymer ?
#
loop_
_entity_poly.entity_id
_entity_poly.type
_entity_poly.pdbx_seq_one_letter_code
_entity_poly.pdbx_strand_id
1 'polypeptide(L)'
;MSETQPQPDSTTPERKASNLWIDARAFLKDLLDIRDATDHEASLESIRNDIPMQGHTAWILIFAIIIASIGLNIDSTAVVIGAMLISPLMGPIMGLGMGVAINDAVMLRRSLINLAVMIGLSVFTAFIYFKLSPLKDLTPELESRTYPTLLDVLVAISGGLALIIGRTKKGTIASVLVGVAIATALMPPLCTAGYGLATWGYEGNEGGRYFWGSMYLFSINTVYIGLSAYLVARLLRFPMAKYANSSRRRLISRWATAIGLTVLVPSLFLFTKLLQEQFFIRDSKNFVNEEIDYPGTSIYKSEYDFDAQIVDVYLLGKVVPDEILESWQDKLRDDQRLELVELRIHQGVDQETKASEIQKAYVLSVNKLNSAEDEIDRLKKQVVELESKEFPAEQLFKEVKAISPSLQRFSVAQSLSSDFSKVDTLNVFNVTFWDSISTEEKSADETRIRNWLLTKLNLDTLVINSNIQQD
;
A
#
# COMPACT_ATOMS: atom_id res chain seq x y z
N MET A 1 -79.87 12.15 -20.93
CA MET A 1 -79.54 10.76 -20.61
C MET A 1 -78.63 10.23 -21.70
N SER A 2 -77.32 10.33 -21.49
CA SER A 2 -76.24 9.51 -22.05
C SER A 2 -74.95 10.24 -21.68
N GLU A 3 -74.44 9.94 -20.49
CA GLU A 3 -73.11 10.33 -20.03
C GLU A 3 -72.06 9.65 -20.92
N THR A 4 -71.08 10.40 -21.39
CA THR A 4 -69.84 9.82 -21.95
C THR A 4 -68.73 10.17 -20.97
N GLN A 5 -68.32 9.16 -20.20
CA GLN A 5 -67.27 9.28 -19.19
C GLN A 5 -65.90 9.58 -19.82
N PRO A 6 -65.00 10.28 -19.11
CA PRO A 6 -63.61 10.40 -19.53
C PRO A 6 -62.90 9.06 -19.34
N GLN A 7 -62.28 8.53 -20.40
CA GLN A 7 -61.41 7.36 -20.30
C GLN A 7 -60.22 7.68 -19.39
N PRO A 8 -59.87 6.82 -18.41
CA PRO A 8 -58.67 7.00 -17.62
C PRO A 8 -57.45 6.65 -18.45
N ASP A 9 -56.48 7.56 -18.45
CA ASP A 9 -55.19 7.43 -19.10
C ASP A 9 -54.38 6.29 -18.45
N SER A 10 -54.61 5.05 -18.89
CA SER A 10 -53.90 3.88 -18.40
C SER A 10 -52.50 3.80 -19.02
N THR A 11 -51.62 4.73 -18.64
CA THR A 11 -50.18 4.54 -18.84
C THR A 11 -49.66 3.58 -17.78
N THR A 12 -49.77 2.28 -18.07
CA THR A 12 -49.29 1.18 -17.23
C THR A 12 -47.83 1.44 -16.81
N PRO A 13 -47.45 1.32 -15.52
CA PRO A 13 -46.08 1.58 -15.04
C PRO A 13 -45.03 0.72 -15.75
N GLU A 14 -45.41 -0.44 -16.28
CA GLU A 14 -44.56 -1.31 -17.10
C GLU A 14 -44.06 -0.67 -18.40
N ARG A 15 -44.87 0.17 -19.08
CA ARG A 15 -44.46 0.89 -20.30
C ARG A 15 -43.53 2.07 -20.01
N LYS A 16 -43.68 2.73 -18.86
CA LYS A 16 -42.73 3.78 -18.42
C LYS A 16 -41.41 3.17 -17.98
N ALA A 17 -41.43 2.06 -17.25
CA ALA A 17 -40.22 1.32 -16.89
C ALA A 17 -39.48 0.81 -18.14
N SER A 18 -40.19 0.23 -19.12
CA SER A 18 -39.54 -0.24 -20.36
C SER A 18 -38.88 0.89 -21.15
N ASN A 19 -39.50 2.07 -21.20
CA ASN A 19 -38.93 3.24 -21.87
C ASN A 19 -37.71 3.79 -21.10
N LEU A 20 -37.78 3.85 -19.77
CA LEU A 20 -36.62 4.23 -18.94
C LEU A 20 -35.44 3.25 -19.07
N TRP A 21 -35.70 1.94 -19.21
CA TRP A 21 -34.65 0.95 -19.46
C TRP A 21 -34.04 1.08 -20.86
N ILE A 22 -34.84 1.40 -21.88
CA ILE A 22 -34.36 1.64 -23.24
C ILE A 22 -33.52 2.94 -23.28
N ASP A 23 -33.99 4.00 -22.64
CA ASP A 23 -33.31 5.28 -22.55
C ASP A 23 -32.02 5.17 -21.72
N ALA A 24 -32.05 4.45 -20.59
CA ALA A 24 -30.87 4.16 -19.79
C ALA A 24 -29.86 3.31 -20.58
N ARG A 25 -30.32 2.32 -21.36
CA ARG A 25 -29.44 1.50 -22.20
C ARG A 25 -28.86 2.31 -23.37
N ALA A 26 -29.64 3.20 -23.97
CA ALA A 26 -29.18 4.10 -25.03
C ALA A 26 -28.15 5.10 -24.49
N PHE A 27 -28.46 5.75 -23.36
CA PHE A 27 -27.55 6.64 -22.65
C PHE A 27 -26.26 5.92 -22.23
N LEU A 28 -26.36 4.71 -21.66
CA LEU A 28 -25.18 3.93 -21.27
C LEU A 28 -24.36 3.50 -22.49
N LYS A 29 -25.01 3.17 -23.61
CA LYS A 29 -24.34 2.84 -24.85
C LYS A 29 -23.59 4.06 -25.41
N ASP A 30 -24.22 5.24 -25.43
CA ASP A 30 -23.60 6.47 -25.92
C ASP A 30 -22.48 6.96 -24.97
N LEU A 31 -22.68 6.80 -23.65
CA LEU A 31 -21.68 7.16 -22.64
C LEU A 31 -20.43 6.25 -22.70
N LEU A 32 -20.62 4.96 -22.99
CA LEU A 32 -19.53 3.98 -23.07
C LEU A 32 -18.96 3.78 -24.48
N ASP A 33 -19.56 4.36 -25.54
CA ASP A 33 -19.01 4.24 -26.89
C ASP A 33 -17.83 5.19 -27.09
N ILE A 34 -16.63 4.65 -26.89
CA ILE A 34 -15.37 5.38 -27.03
C ILE A 34 -14.80 5.39 -28.45
N ARG A 35 -15.50 4.77 -29.43
CA ARG A 35 -14.95 4.58 -30.79
C ARG A 35 -14.75 5.88 -31.56
N ASP A 36 -15.67 6.83 -31.46
CA ASP A 36 -15.57 8.11 -32.18
C ASP A 36 -14.44 9.01 -31.64
N ALA A 37 -14.15 8.85 -30.35
CA ALA A 37 -13.06 9.54 -29.65
C ALA A 37 -11.69 8.83 -29.79
N THR A 38 -11.57 7.76 -30.59
CA THR A 38 -10.33 7.01 -30.76
C THR A 38 -9.52 7.49 -31.96
N ASP A 39 -8.21 7.73 -31.80
CA ASP A 39 -7.27 7.99 -32.91
C ASP A 39 -6.37 6.77 -33.14
N HIS A 40 -6.71 5.94 -34.13
CA HIS A 40 -6.01 4.69 -34.37
C HIS A 40 -4.55 4.87 -34.80
N GLU A 41 -4.24 5.89 -35.61
CA GLU A 41 -2.87 6.08 -36.13
C GLU A 41 -1.95 6.66 -35.06
N ALA A 42 -2.38 7.73 -34.39
CA ALA A 42 -1.60 8.35 -33.32
C ALA A 42 -1.36 7.38 -32.15
N SER A 43 -2.36 6.57 -31.81
CA SER A 43 -2.23 5.55 -30.76
C SER A 43 -1.21 4.48 -31.13
N LEU A 44 -1.25 3.96 -32.37
CA LEU A 44 -0.30 2.94 -32.82
C LEU A 44 1.14 3.47 -32.86
N GLU A 45 1.33 4.72 -33.29
CA GLU A 45 2.64 5.35 -33.32
C GLU A 45 3.18 5.59 -31.90
N SER A 46 2.36 6.11 -30.98
CA SER A 46 2.73 6.28 -29.58
C SER A 46 3.16 4.97 -28.94
N ILE A 47 2.39 3.89 -29.10
CA ILE A 47 2.73 2.57 -28.55
C ILE A 47 4.02 2.05 -29.18
N ARG A 48 4.22 2.22 -30.49
CA ARG A 48 5.45 1.77 -31.17
C ARG A 48 6.70 2.50 -30.67
N ASN A 49 6.58 3.79 -30.37
CA ASN A 49 7.68 4.62 -29.87
C ASN A 49 8.04 4.29 -28.40
N ASP A 50 7.09 3.75 -27.63
CA ASP A 50 7.31 3.33 -26.24
C ASP A 50 7.91 1.90 -26.10
N ILE A 51 7.94 1.09 -27.18
CA ILE A 51 8.54 -0.26 -27.15
C ILE A 51 10.07 -0.26 -27.00
N PRO A 52 10.86 0.49 -27.79
CA PRO A 52 12.31 0.36 -27.78
C PRO A 52 12.94 0.89 -26.49
N MET A 53 13.80 0.07 -25.90
CA MET A 53 14.67 0.42 -24.80
C MET A 53 15.97 1.03 -25.37
N GLN A 54 16.08 2.36 -25.37
CA GLN A 54 17.30 3.07 -25.80
C GLN A 54 17.75 4.06 -24.73
N GLY A 55 19.01 3.92 -24.29
CA GLY A 55 19.76 4.89 -23.48
C GLY A 55 19.03 5.38 -22.23
N HIS A 56 18.31 6.48 -22.35
CA HIS A 56 17.58 7.14 -21.26
C HIS A 56 16.58 6.20 -20.58
N THR A 57 15.79 5.45 -21.34
CA THR A 57 14.79 4.51 -20.81
C THR A 57 15.42 3.41 -19.95
N ALA A 58 16.64 2.98 -20.30
CA ALA A 58 17.40 2.00 -19.52
C ALA A 58 17.82 2.54 -18.16
N TRP A 59 18.40 3.75 -18.16
CA TRP A 59 18.85 4.40 -16.94
C TRP A 59 17.69 4.73 -16.01
N ILE A 60 16.58 5.23 -16.56
CA ILE A 60 15.36 5.46 -15.78
C ILE A 60 14.90 4.17 -15.12
N LEU A 61 14.88 3.04 -15.84
CA LEU A 61 14.52 1.74 -15.27
C LEU A 61 15.48 1.31 -14.15
N ILE A 62 16.79 1.45 -14.32
CA ILE A 62 17.79 1.12 -13.30
C ILE A 62 17.55 1.92 -12.02
N PHE A 63 17.43 3.26 -12.14
CA PHE A 63 17.19 4.11 -10.98
C PHE A 63 15.84 3.84 -10.33
N ALA A 64 14.79 3.62 -11.13
CA ALA A 64 13.49 3.23 -10.62
C ALA A 64 13.61 1.94 -9.79
N ILE A 65 14.27 0.89 -10.30
CA ILE A 65 14.43 -0.39 -9.58
C ILE A 65 15.21 -0.21 -8.27
N ILE A 66 16.23 0.64 -8.25
CA ILE A 66 16.94 0.96 -7.01
C ILE A 66 16.00 1.65 -6.01
N ILE A 67 15.23 2.65 -6.43
CA ILE A 67 14.27 3.36 -5.57
C ILE A 67 13.19 2.40 -5.05
N ALA A 68 12.66 1.53 -5.92
CA ALA A 68 11.67 0.52 -5.52
C ALA A 68 12.26 -0.49 -4.52
N SER A 69 13.50 -0.96 -4.75
CA SER A 69 14.16 -1.90 -3.84
C SER A 69 14.42 -1.26 -2.48
N ILE A 70 14.81 0.02 -2.44
CA ILE A 70 14.91 0.80 -1.20
C ILE A 70 13.54 0.89 -0.53
N GLY A 71 12.49 1.27 -1.28
CA GLY A 71 11.12 1.39 -0.79
C GLY A 71 10.61 0.09 -0.16
N LEU A 72 10.89 -1.06 -0.79
CA LEU A 72 10.54 -2.38 -0.25
C LEU A 72 11.33 -2.72 1.02
N ASN A 73 12.60 -2.32 1.11
CA ASN A 73 13.46 -2.59 2.26
C ASN A 73 13.10 -1.74 3.49
N ILE A 74 12.55 -0.54 3.28
CA ILE A 74 12.06 0.34 4.35
C ILE A 74 10.55 0.23 4.59
N ASP A 75 9.88 -0.75 3.96
CA ASP A 75 8.43 -0.98 4.08
C ASP A 75 7.59 0.27 3.73
N SER A 76 7.99 1.03 2.69
CA SER A 76 7.34 2.27 2.27
C SER A 76 6.61 2.14 0.93
N THR A 77 5.31 1.88 1.00
CA THR A 77 4.43 1.80 -0.18
C THR A 77 4.47 3.09 -1.01
N ALA A 78 4.61 4.27 -0.38
CA ALA A 78 4.68 5.55 -1.09
C ALA A 78 5.91 5.69 -1.99
N VAL A 79 7.08 5.26 -1.51
CA VAL A 79 8.33 5.27 -2.30
C VAL A 79 8.24 4.26 -3.44
N VAL A 80 7.67 3.08 -3.16
CA VAL A 80 7.42 2.04 -4.15
C VAL A 80 6.51 2.55 -5.28
N ILE A 81 5.40 3.24 -4.94
CA ILE A 81 4.50 3.87 -5.93
C ILE A 81 5.20 5.00 -6.72
N GLY A 82 6.08 5.76 -6.08
CA GLY A 82 6.88 6.79 -6.76
C GLY A 82 7.81 6.20 -7.83
N ALA A 83 8.52 5.11 -7.50
CA ALA A 83 9.41 4.41 -8.42
C ALA A 83 8.66 3.77 -9.61
N MET A 84 7.48 3.26 -9.32
CA MET A 84 6.53 2.69 -10.27
C MET A 84 6.07 3.70 -11.34
N LEU A 85 5.77 4.94 -10.94
CA LEU A 85 5.28 5.99 -11.82
C LEU A 85 6.29 6.40 -12.89
N ILE A 86 7.57 6.36 -12.57
CA ILE A 86 8.65 6.74 -13.48
C ILE A 86 9.13 5.57 -14.36
N SER A 87 8.73 4.34 -14.04
CA SER A 87 9.27 3.14 -14.69
C SER A 87 8.67 2.89 -16.09
N PRO A 88 9.50 2.70 -17.13
CA PRO A 88 9.03 2.56 -18.51
C PRO A 88 8.57 1.14 -18.90
N LEU A 89 8.33 0.23 -17.94
CA LEU A 89 8.00 -1.19 -18.20
C LEU A 89 6.75 -1.43 -19.05
N MET A 90 5.84 -0.45 -19.14
CA MET A 90 4.54 -0.62 -19.77
C MET A 90 4.59 -0.67 -21.30
N GLY A 91 5.56 0.00 -21.93
CA GLY A 91 5.64 0.13 -23.39
C GLY A 91 5.70 -1.22 -24.12
N PRO A 92 6.66 -2.10 -23.80
CA PRO A 92 6.74 -3.42 -24.40
C PRO A 92 5.52 -4.32 -24.12
N ILE A 93 4.93 -4.27 -22.92
CA ILE A 93 3.75 -5.09 -22.56
C ILE A 93 2.53 -4.67 -23.40
N MET A 94 2.32 -3.36 -23.55
CA MET A 94 1.25 -2.84 -24.40
C MET A 94 1.53 -3.15 -25.87
N GLY A 95 2.78 -3.05 -26.29
CA GLY A 95 3.21 -3.40 -27.64
C GLY A 95 2.98 -4.87 -27.98
N LEU A 96 3.13 -5.77 -27.01
CA LEU A 96 2.80 -7.18 -27.11
C LEU A 96 1.30 -7.38 -27.39
N GLY A 97 0.44 -6.86 -26.52
CA GLY A 97 -1.02 -7.00 -26.67
C GLY A 97 -1.56 -6.38 -27.97
N MET A 98 -1.07 -5.17 -28.30
CA MET A 98 -1.42 -4.51 -29.55
C MET A 98 -0.89 -5.28 -30.77
N GLY A 99 0.36 -5.74 -30.75
CA GLY A 99 0.96 -6.52 -31.84
C GLY A 99 0.19 -7.81 -32.14
N VAL A 100 -0.32 -8.50 -31.11
CA VAL A 100 -1.24 -9.63 -31.29
C VAL A 100 -2.57 -9.16 -31.90
N ALA A 101 -3.14 -8.05 -31.43
CA ALA A 101 -4.45 -7.56 -31.88
C ALA A 101 -4.48 -7.17 -33.37
N ILE A 102 -3.43 -6.49 -33.85
CA ILE A 102 -3.31 -6.02 -35.24
C ILE A 102 -2.58 -7.01 -36.15
N ASN A 103 -2.23 -8.20 -35.64
CA ASN A 103 -1.43 -9.22 -36.33
C ASN A 103 -0.07 -8.68 -36.85
N ASP A 104 0.63 -7.86 -36.06
CA ASP A 104 1.96 -7.32 -36.39
C ASP A 104 3.08 -8.12 -35.72
N ALA A 105 3.66 -9.10 -36.43
CA ALA A 105 4.74 -9.92 -35.88
C ALA A 105 6.05 -9.14 -35.66
N VAL A 106 6.27 -8.04 -36.36
CA VAL A 106 7.48 -7.21 -36.15
C VAL A 106 7.37 -6.48 -34.83
N MET A 107 6.21 -5.88 -34.57
CA MET A 107 5.88 -5.24 -33.30
C MET A 107 5.95 -6.26 -32.15
N LEU A 108 5.31 -7.42 -32.31
CA LEU A 108 5.31 -8.49 -31.32
C LEU A 108 6.72 -8.97 -30.98
N ARG A 109 7.58 -9.24 -31.98
CA ARG A 109 8.96 -9.66 -31.77
C ARG A 109 9.77 -8.58 -31.06
N ARG A 110 9.63 -7.31 -31.47
CA ARG A 110 10.33 -6.19 -30.84
C ARG A 110 9.91 -6.04 -29.38
N SER A 111 8.61 -6.11 -29.10
CA SER A 111 8.07 -6.06 -27.74
C SER A 111 8.56 -7.21 -26.86
N LEU A 112 8.56 -8.45 -27.36
CA LEU A 112 9.11 -9.59 -26.62
C LEU A 112 10.58 -9.42 -26.25
N ILE A 113 11.42 -9.02 -27.21
CA ILE A 113 12.86 -8.84 -26.98
C ILE A 113 13.10 -7.72 -25.96
N ASN A 114 12.44 -6.57 -26.12
CA ASN A 114 12.61 -5.45 -25.18
C ASN A 114 12.08 -5.82 -23.79
N LEU A 115 10.93 -6.50 -23.68
CA LEU A 115 10.42 -6.97 -22.41
C LEU A 115 11.41 -7.91 -21.70
N ALA A 116 11.97 -8.90 -22.41
CA ALA A 116 12.94 -9.82 -21.84
C ALA A 116 14.21 -9.09 -21.35
N VAL A 117 14.70 -8.12 -22.12
CA VAL A 117 15.84 -7.27 -21.72
C VAL A 117 15.50 -6.45 -20.48
N MET A 118 14.29 -5.89 -20.38
CA MET A 118 13.87 -5.12 -19.21
C MET A 118 13.75 -5.99 -17.96
N ILE A 119 13.15 -7.18 -18.07
CA ILE A 119 13.08 -8.14 -16.97
C ILE A 119 14.50 -8.48 -16.48
N GLY A 120 15.39 -8.84 -17.41
CA GLY A 120 16.77 -9.18 -17.09
C GLY A 120 17.51 -8.03 -16.40
N LEU A 121 17.40 -6.81 -16.95
CA LEU A 121 18.02 -5.62 -16.36
C LEU A 121 17.44 -5.29 -14.98
N SER A 122 16.12 -5.37 -14.80
CA SER A 122 15.45 -5.10 -13.53
C SER A 122 15.85 -6.10 -12.45
N VAL A 123 15.76 -7.39 -12.74
CA VAL A 123 16.14 -8.46 -11.80
C VAL A 123 17.63 -8.36 -11.45
N PHE A 124 18.49 -8.12 -12.45
CA PHE A 124 19.93 -7.94 -12.22
C PHE A 124 20.25 -6.71 -11.36
N THR A 125 19.57 -5.58 -11.60
CA THR A 125 19.76 -4.36 -10.81
C THR A 125 19.32 -4.58 -9.35
N ALA A 126 18.14 -5.17 -9.14
CA ALA A 126 17.65 -5.49 -7.80
C ALA A 126 18.56 -6.50 -7.09
N PHE A 127 19.04 -7.52 -7.79
CA PHE A 127 20.00 -8.48 -7.28
C PHE A 127 21.29 -7.81 -6.78
N ILE A 128 21.87 -6.90 -7.56
CA ILE A 128 23.06 -6.14 -7.13
C ILE A 128 22.75 -5.32 -5.88
N TYR A 129 21.62 -4.61 -5.87
CA TYR A 129 21.20 -3.80 -4.73
C TYR A 129 21.10 -4.65 -3.44
N PHE A 130 20.32 -5.74 -3.46
CA PHE A 130 20.12 -6.58 -2.27
C PHE A 130 21.36 -7.38 -1.86
N LYS A 131 22.24 -7.69 -2.82
CA LYS A 131 23.53 -8.32 -2.52
C LYS A 131 24.50 -7.38 -1.79
N LEU A 132 24.50 -6.10 -2.15
CA LEU A 132 25.34 -5.08 -1.53
C LEU A 132 24.72 -4.47 -0.27
N SER A 133 23.39 -4.49 -0.17
CA SER A 133 22.67 -3.97 0.98
C SER A 133 22.98 -4.79 2.24
N PRO A 134 23.32 -4.14 3.37
CA PRO A 134 23.43 -4.81 4.67
C PRO A 134 22.06 -5.16 5.27
N LEU A 135 20.98 -4.52 4.79
CA LEU A 135 19.59 -4.79 5.18
C LEU A 135 19.00 -5.85 4.25
N LYS A 136 18.83 -7.07 4.78
CA LYS A 136 18.35 -8.26 4.06
C LYS A 136 17.07 -8.86 4.64
N ASP A 137 16.55 -8.28 5.71
CA ASP A 137 15.39 -8.80 6.40
C ASP A 137 14.18 -8.83 5.48
N LEU A 138 13.39 -9.90 5.58
CA LEU A 138 12.15 -10.02 4.83
C LEU A 138 11.14 -8.99 5.38
N THR A 139 10.75 -8.02 4.56
CA THR A 139 9.69 -7.06 4.90
C THR A 139 8.32 -7.58 4.46
N PRO A 140 7.23 -7.15 5.12
CA PRO A 140 5.86 -7.50 4.70
C PRO A 140 5.56 -7.12 3.23
N GLU A 141 6.06 -5.97 2.77
CA GLU A 141 5.95 -5.55 1.37
C GLU A 141 6.72 -6.46 0.39
N LEU A 142 7.81 -7.12 0.81
CA LEU A 142 8.48 -8.15 0.00
C LEU A 142 7.69 -9.46 -0.02
N GLU A 143 7.25 -9.92 1.16
CA GLU A 143 6.55 -11.20 1.34
C GLU A 143 5.23 -11.24 0.56
N SER A 144 4.46 -10.15 0.59
CA SER A 144 3.19 -10.03 -0.14
C SER A 144 3.32 -10.07 -1.66
N ARG A 145 4.54 -10.04 -2.21
CA ARG A 145 4.83 -10.05 -3.66
C ARG A 145 5.47 -11.36 -4.12
N THR A 146 5.32 -12.42 -3.33
CA THR A 146 5.92 -13.73 -3.59
C THR A 146 4.97 -14.73 -4.22
N TYR A 147 3.66 -14.49 -4.26
CA TYR A 147 2.71 -15.41 -4.89
C TYR A 147 1.53 -14.65 -5.51
N PRO A 148 1.03 -15.07 -6.68
CA PRO A 148 -0.13 -14.44 -7.30
C PRO A 148 -1.44 -14.69 -6.55
N THR A 149 -2.23 -13.64 -6.40
CA THR A 149 -3.60 -13.74 -5.91
C THR A 149 -4.61 -13.43 -7.01
N LEU A 150 -5.88 -13.80 -6.80
CA LEU A 150 -6.96 -13.39 -7.69
C LEU A 150 -7.09 -11.86 -7.79
N LEU A 151 -6.83 -11.15 -6.69
CA LEU A 151 -6.91 -9.69 -6.65
C LEU A 151 -5.86 -9.05 -7.56
N ASP A 152 -4.64 -9.60 -7.61
CA ASP A 152 -3.60 -9.13 -8.53
C ASP A 152 -4.06 -9.25 -9.99
N VAL A 153 -4.74 -10.34 -10.35
CA VAL A 153 -5.29 -10.53 -11.70
C VAL A 153 -6.39 -9.52 -12.01
N LEU A 154 -7.31 -9.28 -11.08
CA LEU A 154 -8.38 -8.29 -11.26
C LEU A 154 -7.82 -6.86 -11.42
N VAL A 155 -6.79 -6.53 -10.65
CA VAL A 155 -6.06 -5.26 -10.78
C VAL A 155 -5.35 -5.17 -12.13
N ALA A 156 -4.67 -6.24 -12.57
CA ALA A 156 -3.98 -6.29 -13.86
C ALA A 156 -4.94 -6.13 -15.04
N ILE A 157 -6.11 -6.77 -15.00
CA ILE A 157 -7.16 -6.61 -16.03
C ILE A 157 -7.70 -5.18 -16.02
N SER A 158 -8.14 -4.69 -14.86
CA SER A 158 -8.76 -3.36 -14.74
C SER A 158 -7.80 -2.25 -15.12
N GLY A 159 -6.56 -2.33 -14.63
CA GLY A 159 -5.49 -1.41 -14.99
C GLY A 159 -5.13 -1.51 -16.48
N GLY A 160 -4.97 -2.72 -17.02
CA GLY A 160 -4.71 -2.93 -18.44
C GLY A 160 -5.78 -2.33 -19.35
N LEU A 161 -7.06 -2.48 -18.99
CA LEU A 161 -8.19 -1.86 -19.68
C LEU A 161 -8.16 -0.33 -19.60
N ALA A 162 -7.95 0.23 -18.40
CA ALA A 162 -7.83 1.67 -18.22
C ALA A 162 -6.67 2.26 -19.04
N LEU A 163 -5.56 1.51 -19.15
CA LEU A 163 -4.37 1.90 -19.89
C LEU A 163 -4.59 2.04 -21.37
N ILE A 164 -5.10 0.99 -21.99
CA ILE A 164 -5.35 1.01 -23.43
C ILE A 164 -6.45 2.03 -23.77
N ILE A 165 -7.53 2.13 -22.97
CA ILE A 165 -8.58 3.13 -23.18
C ILE A 165 -7.99 4.55 -23.08
N GLY A 166 -7.21 4.82 -22.03
CA GLY A 166 -6.56 6.12 -21.84
C GLY A 166 -5.57 6.48 -22.94
N ARG A 167 -4.81 5.50 -23.45
CA ARG A 167 -3.86 5.71 -24.56
C ARG A 167 -4.54 5.86 -25.93
N THR A 168 -5.72 5.29 -26.10
CA THR A 168 -6.45 5.36 -27.38
C THR A 168 -7.32 6.61 -27.54
N LYS A 169 -7.55 7.36 -26.46
CA LYS A 169 -8.33 8.59 -26.47
C LYS A 169 -7.63 9.69 -27.29
N LYS A 170 -8.41 10.39 -28.12
CA LYS A 170 -8.00 11.62 -28.80
C LYS A 170 -7.63 12.72 -27.80
N GLY A 171 -6.46 13.32 -28.00
CA GLY A 171 -5.92 14.39 -27.15
C GLY A 171 -5.02 13.88 -26.02
N THR A 172 -4.29 14.80 -25.38
CA THR A 172 -3.30 14.46 -24.34
C THR A 172 -4.00 14.15 -23.02
N ILE A 173 -4.14 12.87 -22.66
CA ILE A 173 -4.31 12.51 -21.25
C ILE A 173 -2.92 12.57 -20.60
N ALA A 174 -2.86 13.08 -19.36
CA ALA A 174 -1.68 12.93 -18.51
C ALA A 174 -1.40 11.43 -18.31
N SER A 175 -0.43 10.90 -19.06
CA SER A 175 0.04 9.51 -19.06
C SER A 175 0.33 8.98 -17.63
N VAL A 176 0.63 9.89 -16.71
CA VAL A 176 0.93 9.65 -15.30
C VAL A 176 -0.23 8.98 -14.55
N LEU A 177 -1.48 9.45 -14.69
CA LEU A 177 -2.63 8.97 -13.91
C LEU A 177 -3.01 7.52 -14.21
N VAL A 178 -2.78 7.12 -15.45
CA VAL A 178 -3.06 5.79 -15.96
C VAL A 178 -1.92 4.81 -15.60
N GLY A 179 -0.70 5.33 -15.42
CA GLY A 179 0.46 4.56 -14.96
C GLY A 179 0.38 4.14 -13.48
N VAL A 180 -0.28 4.94 -12.63
CA VAL A 180 -0.38 4.68 -11.17
C VAL A 180 -1.03 3.33 -10.86
N ALA A 181 -2.14 3.00 -11.53
CA ALA A 181 -2.95 1.84 -11.17
C ALA A 181 -2.30 0.48 -11.48
N ILE A 182 -1.26 0.45 -12.33
CA ILE A 182 -0.70 -0.77 -12.92
C ILE A 182 0.73 -1.02 -12.48
N ALA A 183 1.49 0.06 -12.30
CA ALA A 183 2.87 -0.05 -11.89
C ALA A 183 3.01 -0.73 -10.52
N THR A 184 1.95 -0.65 -9.68
CA THR A 184 1.73 -1.42 -8.44
C THR A 184 1.97 -2.92 -8.57
N ALA A 185 1.67 -3.50 -9.74
CA ALA A 185 1.63 -4.94 -9.93
C ALA A 185 2.86 -5.52 -10.63
N LEU A 186 3.71 -4.70 -11.27
CA LEU A 186 4.80 -5.20 -12.13
C LEU A 186 6.19 -5.00 -11.55
N MET A 187 6.42 -3.86 -10.89
CA MET A 187 7.76 -3.50 -10.45
C MET A 187 8.21 -4.20 -9.17
N PRO A 188 7.37 -4.33 -8.12
CA PRO A 188 7.75 -5.04 -6.89
C PRO A 188 8.08 -6.50 -7.14
N PRO A 189 7.32 -7.28 -7.93
CA PRO A 189 7.68 -8.67 -8.17
C PRO A 189 9.04 -8.84 -8.84
N LEU A 190 9.46 -7.91 -9.72
CA LEU A 190 10.81 -7.95 -10.29
C LEU A 190 11.90 -7.64 -9.24
N CYS A 191 11.62 -6.74 -8.30
CA CYS A 191 12.52 -6.43 -7.19
C CYS A 191 12.61 -7.61 -6.20
N THR A 192 11.47 -8.21 -5.84
CA THR A 192 11.37 -9.41 -4.99
C THR A 192 12.02 -10.62 -5.66
N ALA A 193 11.94 -10.75 -6.99
CA ALA A 193 12.70 -11.76 -7.72
C ALA A 193 14.21 -11.52 -7.60
N GLY A 194 14.68 -10.27 -7.76
CA GLY A 194 16.07 -9.91 -7.52
C GLY A 194 16.53 -10.18 -6.09
N TYR A 195 15.67 -9.91 -5.10
CA TYR A 195 15.88 -10.26 -3.69
C TYR A 195 16.02 -11.77 -3.50
N GLY A 196 15.11 -12.59 -4.05
CA GLY A 196 15.17 -14.04 -3.97
C GLY A 196 16.45 -14.65 -4.57
N LEU A 197 16.98 -14.05 -5.64
CA LEU A 197 18.30 -14.42 -6.16
C LEU A 197 19.46 -14.00 -5.24
N ALA A 198 19.34 -12.85 -4.58
CA ALA A 198 20.38 -12.33 -3.69
C ALA A 198 20.45 -13.12 -2.36
N THR A 199 19.31 -13.62 -1.89
CA THR A 199 19.20 -14.46 -0.69
C THR A 199 19.33 -15.96 -1.00
N TRP A 200 19.50 -16.34 -2.27
CA TRP A 200 19.70 -17.73 -2.67
C TRP A 200 20.91 -18.33 -1.95
N GLY A 201 20.65 -19.32 -1.09
CA GLY A 201 21.66 -20.01 -0.29
C GLY A 201 22.02 -19.37 1.06
N TYR A 202 21.45 -18.22 1.43
CA TYR A 202 21.75 -17.56 2.72
C TYR A 202 20.78 -17.90 3.87
N GLU A 203 19.58 -18.40 3.58
CA GLU A 203 18.60 -18.84 4.59
C GLU A 203 17.78 -20.01 4.01
N GLY A 204 18.01 -21.24 4.47
CA GLY A 204 17.09 -22.38 4.27
C GLY A 204 16.67 -22.75 2.84
N ASN A 205 17.36 -22.26 1.79
CA ASN A 205 16.92 -22.33 0.37
C ASN A 205 15.60 -21.61 0.06
N GLU A 206 15.11 -20.71 0.92
CA GLU A 206 13.82 -20.02 0.70
C GLU A 206 13.86 -18.99 -0.44
N GLY A 207 15.05 -18.47 -0.77
CA GLY A 207 15.23 -17.51 -1.88
C GLY A 207 14.71 -18.02 -3.22
N GLY A 208 14.72 -19.34 -3.44
CA GLY A 208 14.14 -19.95 -4.64
C GLY A 208 12.63 -19.84 -4.71
N ARG A 209 11.94 -19.93 -3.56
CA ARG A 209 10.49 -19.74 -3.46
C ARG A 209 10.12 -18.29 -3.81
N TYR A 210 10.87 -17.32 -3.26
CA TYR A 210 10.68 -15.90 -3.56
C TYR A 210 10.93 -15.57 -5.03
N PHE A 211 12.02 -16.07 -5.62
CA PHE A 211 12.32 -15.82 -7.03
C PHE A 211 11.23 -16.37 -7.96
N TRP A 212 10.90 -17.65 -7.84
CA TRP A 212 9.95 -18.28 -8.75
C TRP A 212 8.52 -17.77 -8.55
N GLY A 213 8.12 -17.56 -7.31
CA GLY A 213 6.80 -17.06 -6.98
C GLY A 213 6.59 -15.60 -7.46
N SER A 214 7.58 -14.72 -7.25
CA SER A 214 7.50 -13.34 -7.77
C SER A 214 7.59 -13.27 -9.30
N MET A 215 8.41 -14.10 -9.94
CA MET A 215 8.43 -14.21 -11.41
C MET A 215 7.10 -14.73 -11.96
N TYR A 216 6.43 -15.63 -11.23
CA TYR A 216 5.11 -16.13 -11.59
C TYR A 216 4.05 -15.02 -11.49
N LEU A 217 4.03 -14.27 -10.38
CA LEU A 217 3.17 -13.10 -10.19
C LEU A 217 3.40 -12.06 -11.30
N PHE A 218 4.66 -11.71 -11.61
CA PHE A 218 5.00 -10.80 -12.71
C PHE A 218 4.47 -11.29 -14.07
N SER A 219 4.66 -12.58 -14.36
CA SER A 219 4.26 -13.18 -15.64
C SER A 219 2.74 -13.15 -15.82
N ILE A 220 1.99 -13.50 -14.77
CA ILE A 220 0.53 -13.41 -14.74
C ILE A 220 0.08 -11.98 -15.02
N ASN A 221 0.61 -11.00 -14.28
CA ASN A 221 0.22 -9.59 -14.45
C ASN A 221 0.51 -9.08 -15.85
N THR A 222 1.69 -9.41 -16.39
CA THR A 222 2.09 -9.06 -17.76
C THR A 222 1.12 -9.62 -18.80
N VAL A 223 0.73 -10.89 -18.64
CA VAL A 223 -0.17 -11.57 -19.56
C VAL A 223 -1.57 -10.96 -19.54
N TYR A 224 -2.13 -10.66 -18.36
CA TYR A 224 -3.47 -10.05 -18.27
C TYR A 224 -3.52 -8.59 -18.72
N ILE A 225 -2.44 -7.82 -18.51
CA ILE A 225 -2.32 -6.46 -19.08
C ILE A 225 -2.26 -6.54 -20.61
N GLY A 226 -1.43 -7.43 -21.16
CA GLY A 226 -1.35 -7.67 -22.60
C GLY A 226 -2.67 -8.15 -23.20
N LEU A 227 -3.39 -9.04 -22.50
CA LEU A 227 -4.72 -9.51 -22.89
C LEU A 227 -5.74 -8.37 -22.91
N SER A 228 -5.70 -7.48 -21.92
CA SER A 228 -6.58 -6.31 -21.86
C SER A 228 -6.33 -5.36 -23.05
N ALA A 229 -5.06 -5.10 -23.37
CA ALA A 229 -4.69 -4.33 -24.55
C ALA A 229 -5.18 -5.00 -25.84
N TYR A 230 -5.06 -6.33 -25.94
CA TYR A 230 -5.59 -7.11 -27.06
C TYR A 230 -7.11 -6.96 -27.21
N LEU A 231 -7.86 -7.17 -26.12
CA LEU A 231 -9.32 -7.12 -26.12
C LEU A 231 -9.85 -5.75 -26.54
N VAL A 232 -9.30 -4.66 -25.99
CA VAL A 232 -9.73 -3.31 -26.33
C VAL A 232 -9.33 -2.93 -27.75
N ALA A 233 -8.11 -3.27 -28.20
CA ALA A 233 -7.71 -3.00 -29.57
C ALA A 233 -8.61 -3.73 -30.59
N ARG A 234 -9.08 -4.94 -30.26
CA ARG A 234 -10.07 -5.67 -31.07
C ARG A 234 -11.47 -5.06 -31.00
N LEU A 235 -11.90 -4.61 -29.82
CA LEU A 235 -13.18 -3.90 -29.61
C LEU A 235 -13.24 -2.59 -30.42
N LEU A 236 -12.15 -1.83 -30.39
CA LEU A 236 -11.96 -0.56 -31.12
C LEU A 236 -11.66 -0.75 -32.61
N ARG A 237 -11.58 -2.01 -33.09
CA ARG A 237 -11.37 -2.37 -34.50
C ARG A 237 -10.12 -1.72 -35.11
N PHE A 238 -8.99 -1.77 -34.41
CA PHE A 238 -7.72 -1.29 -34.94
C PHE A 238 -7.39 -1.93 -36.31
N PRO A 239 -6.86 -1.15 -37.28
CA PRO A 239 -6.55 -1.67 -38.60
C PRO A 239 -5.42 -2.70 -38.53
N MET A 240 -5.62 -3.83 -39.23
CA MET A 240 -4.62 -4.89 -39.33
C MET A 240 -3.35 -4.38 -40.03
N ALA A 241 -2.19 -4.85 -39.59
CA ALA A 241 -0.91 -4.47 -40.17
C ALA A 241 -0.86 -4.73 -41.69
N LYS A 242 -0.49 -3.70 -42.45
CA LYS A 242 -0.32 -3.77 -43.91
C LYS A 242 1.07 -4.33 -44.22
N TYR A 243 1.12 -5.52 -44.83
CA TYR A 243 2.35 -6.12 -45.36
C TYR A 243 2.33 -6.06 -46.88
N ALA A 244 3.43 -5.61 -47.49
CA ALA A 244 3.55 -5.46 -48.94
C ALA A 244 3.43 -6.77 -49.73
N ASN A 245 3.64 -7.93 -49.09
CA ASN A 245 3.66 -9.25 -49.74
C ASN A 245 2.54 -10.16 -49.18
N SER A 246 1.64 -10.62 -50.04
CA SER A 246 0.37 -11.32 -49.68
C SER A 246 0.59 -12.72 -49.06
N SER A 247 1.57 -13.48 -49.54
CA SER A 247 1.90 -14.81 -48.99
C SER A 247 2.59 -14.69 -47.62
N ARG A 248 3.52 -13.73 -47.48
CA ARG A 248 4.19 -13.45 -46.22
C ARG A 248 3.21 -12.89 -45.18
N ARG A 249 2.22 -12.08 -45.61
CA ARG A 249 1.12 -11.58 -44.78
C ARG A 249 0.30 -12.70 -44.15
N ARG A 250 -0.11 -13.71 -44.93
CA ARG A 250 -0.90 -14.85 -44.41
C ARG A 250 -0.11 -15.67 -43.39
N LEU A 251 1.16 -15.94 -43.67
CA LEU A 251 2.03 -16.66 -42.74
C LEU A 251 2.22 -15.88 -41.43
N ILE A 252 2.56 -14.59 -41.54
CA ILE A 252 2.74 -13.70 -40.38
C ILE A 252 1.46 -13.59 -39.56
N SER A 253 0.31 -13.40 -40.20
CA SER A 253 -0.98 -13.33 -39.51
C SER A 253 -1.34 -14.64 -38.81
N ARG A 254 -1.04 -15.80 -39.41
CA ARG A 254 -1.24 -17.11 -38.76
C ARG A 254 -0.36 -17.25 -37.52
N TRP A 255 0.91 -16.84 -37.58
CA TRP A 255 1.81 -16.86 -36.42
C TRP A 255 1.35 -15.89 -35.33
N ALA A 256 0.95 -14.67 -35.68
CA ALA A 256 0.45 -13.70 -34.70
C ALA A 256 -0.84 -14.18 -34.01
N THR A 257 -1.77 -14.79 -34.76
CA THR A 257 -2.97 -15.41 -34.20
C THR A 257 -2.65 -16.64 -33.34
N ALA A 258 -1.71 -17.48 -33.77
CA ALA A 258 -1.27 -18.63 -32.99
C ALA A 258 -0.65 -18.20 -31.65
N ILE A 259 0.26 -17.21 -31.67
CA ILE A 259 0.85 -16.64 -30.45
C ILE A 259 -0.24 -16.05 -29.55
N GLY A 260 -1.21 -15.33 -30.12
CA GLY A 260 -2.34 -14.80 -29.37
C GLY A 260 -3.17 -15.88 -28.67
N LEU A 261 -3.46 -16.99 -29.35
CA LEU A 261 -4.14 -18.14 -28.76
C LEU A 261 -3.29 -18.84 -27.69
N THR A 262 -1.99 -18.97 -27.94
CA THR A 262 -1.03 -19.55 -26.98
C THR A 262 -0.95 -18.72 -25.69
N VAL A 263 -1.16 -17.41 -25.75
CA VAL A 263 -1.25 -16.58 -24.54
C VAL A 263 -2.64 -16.70 -23.91
N LEU A 264 -3.70 -16.55 -24.70
CA LEU A 264 -5.09 -16.51 -24.21
C LEU A 264 -5.54 -17.78 -23.48
N VAL A 265 -5.29 -18.96 -24.08
CA VAL A 265 -5.84 -20.23 -23.57
C VAL A 265 -5.25 -20.60 -22.20
N PRO A 266 -3.92 -20.57 -21.99
CA PRO A 266 -3.34 -20.78 -20.66
C PRO A 266 -3.76 -19.72 -19.65
N SER A 267 -3.92 -18.45 -20.05
CA SER A 267 -4.43 -17.43 -19.12
C SER A 267 -5.79 -17.79 -18.57
N LEU A 268 -6.72 -18.22 -19.43
CA LEU A 268 -8.07 -18.57 -18.98
C LEU A 268 -8.04 -19.76 -18.01
N PHE A 269 -7.21 -20.77 -18.28
CA PHE A 269 -7.00 -21.89 -17.37
C PHE A 269 -6.41 -21.44 -16.03
N LEU A 270 -5.37 -20.60 -16.03
CA LEU A 270 -4.77 -20.05 -14.82
C LEU A 270 -5.76 -19.21 -14.02
N PHE A 271 -6.63 -18.44 -14.68
CA PHE A 271 -7.70 -17.69 -14.04
C PHE A 271 -8.63 -18.62 -13.27
N THR A 272 -9.08 -19.70 -13.92
CA THR A 272 -9.96 -20.68 -13.29
C THR A 272 -9.28 -21.41 -12.14
N LYS A 273 -7.98 -21.73 -12.27
CA LYS A 273 -7.20 -22.32 -11.17
C LYS A 273 -7.15 -21.37 -9.96
N LEU A 274 -6.76 -20.12 -10.16
CA LEU A 274 -6.68 -19.12 -9.09
C LEU A 274 -8.05 -18.87 -8.45
N LEU A 275 -9.13 -18.84 -9.23
CA LEU A 275 -10.49 -18.73 -8.70
C LEU A 275 -10.85 -19.91 -7.80
N GLN A 276 -10.57 -21.14 -8.24
CA GLN A 276 -10.83 -22.35 -7.46
C GLN A 276 -10.00 -22.38 -6.19
N GLU A 277 -8.71 -22.03 -6.28
CA GLU A 277 -7.81 -21.91 -5.14
C GLU A 277 -8.32 -20.90 -4.10
N GLN A 278 -8.80 -19.73 -4.54
CA GLN A 278 -9.38 -18.73 -3.63
C GLN A 278 -10.68 -19.22 -2.98
N PHE A 279 -11.54 -19.93 -3.72
CA PHE A 279 -12.74 -20.53 -3.13
C PHE A 279 -12.37 -21.60 -2.11
N PHE A 280 -11.44 -22.50 -2.45
CA PHE A 280 -10.92 -23.52 -1.53
C PHE A 280 -10.37 -22.91 -0.24
N ILE A 281 -9.51 -21.90 -0.33
CA ILE A 281 -8.94 -21.22 0.86
C ILE A 281 -10.05 -20.58 1.70
N ARG A 282 -11.00 -19.90 1.06
CA ARG A 282 -12.11 -19.24 1.76
C ARG A 282 -12.99 -20.26 2.47
N ASP A 283 -13.40 -21.31 1.78
CA ASP A 283 -14.33 -22.31 2.31
C ASP A 283 -13.64 -23.15 3.41
N SER A 284 -12.38 -23.55 3.20
CA SER A 284 -11.58 -24.21 4.24
C SER A 284 -11.39 -23.34 5.48
N LYS A 285 -11.12 -22.04 5.29
CA LYS A 285 -10.99 -21.10 6.41
C LYS A 285 -12.31 -20.91 7.16
N ASN A 286 -13.44 -20.86 6.46
CA ASN A 286 -14.74 -20.80 7.10
C ASN A 286 -15.01 -22.09 7.89
N PHE A 287 -14.76 -23.25 7.29
CA PHE A 287 -14.89 -24.55 7.96
C PHE A 287 -14.04 -24.62 9.24
N VAL A 288 -12.76 -24.27 9.17
CA VAL A 288 -11.84 -24.28 10.33
C VAL A 288 -12.32 -23.34 11.44
N ASN A 289 -12.91 -22.18 11.11
CA ASN A 289 -13.37 -21.23 12.13
C ASN A 289 -14.77 -21.54 12.69
N GLU A 290 -15.64 -22.19 11.91
CA GLU A 290 -17.04 -22.43 12.29
C GLU A 290 -17.26 -23.84 12.87
N GLU A 291 -16.56 -24.86 12.37
CA GLU A 291 -16.82 -26.27 12.70
C GLU A 291 -15.78 -26.88 13.65
N ILE A 292 -14.53 -26.41 13.61
CA ILE A 292 -13.45 -26.90 14.48
C ILE A 292 -13.47 -26.13 15.80
N ASP A 293 -14.32 -26.59 16.72
CA ASP A 293 -14.38 -26.10 18.09
C ASP A 293 -14.42 -27.26 19.08
N TYR A 294 -13.54 -27.22 20.08
CA TYR A 294 -13.51 -28.21 21.17
C TYR A 294 -13.16 -27.53 22.50
N PRO A 295 -13.92 -27.77 23.58
CA PRO A 295 -13.71 -27.10 24.86
C PRO A 295 -12.30 -27.30 25.45
N GLY A 296 -11.55 -26.21 25.56
CA GLY A 296 -10.18 -26.20 26.09
C GLY A 296 -9.10 -26.49 25.03
N THR A 297 -9.46 -26.37 23.75
CA THR A 297 -8.55 -26.43 22.61
C THR A 297 -8.71 -25.17 21.78
N SER A 298 -7.61 -24.64 21.26
CA SER A 298 -7.59 -23.45 20.42
C SER A 298 -6.74 -23.67 19.18
N ILE A 299 -7.16 -23.07 18.06
CA ILE A 299 -6.43 -23.15 16.79
C ILE A 299 -5.24 -22.19 16.86
N TYR A 300 -4.03 -22.73 16.74
CA TYR A 300 -2.78 -21.95 16.71
C TYR A 300 -2.46 -21.45 15.30
N LYS A 301 -2.54 -22.37 14.32
CA LYS A 301 -2.18 -22.11 12.93
C LYS A 301 -3.02 -22.98 12.03
N SER A 302 -3.35 -22.47 10.86
CA SER A 302 -3.94 -23.24 9.77
C SER A 302 -3.15 -22.99 8.50
N GLU A 303 -2.88 -24.05 7.76
CA GLU A 303 -2.25 -24.02 6.44
C GLU A 303 -3.19 -24.71 5.44
N TYR A 304 -3.29 -24.14 4.24
CA TYR A 304 -4.24 -24.57 3.23
C TYR A 304 -3.47 -24.86 1.93
N ASP A 305 -3.36 -26.12 1.54
CA ASP A 305 -2.69 -26.54 0.31
C ASP A 305 -3.73 -26.97 -0.73
N PHE A 306 -3.95 -26.09 -1.71
CA PHE A 306 -4.89 -26.34 -2.80
C PHE A 306 -4.39 -27.42 -3.77
N ASP A 307 -3.09 -27.48 -4.06
CA ASP A 307 -2.56 -28.43 -5.03
C ASP A 307 -2.53 -29.86 -4.44
N ALA A 308 -2.24 -29.99 -3.15
CA ALA A 308 -2.27 -31.26 -2.44
C ALA A 308 -3.66 -31.64 -1.89
N GLN A 309 -4.63 -30.72 -1.90
CA GLN A 309 -5.96 -30.88 -1.30
C GLN A 309 -5.89 -31.23 0.19
N ILE A 310 -5.03 -30.52 0.93
CA ILE A 310 -4.80 -30.74 2.37
C ILE A 310 -5.11 -29.47 3.16
N VAL A 311 -5.79 -29.65 4.29
CA VAL A 311 -5.98 -28.61 5.30
C VAL A 311 -5.27 -29.05 6.58
N ASP A 312 -4.14 -28.40 6.90
CA ASP A 312 -3.38 -28.64 8.11
C ASP A 312 -3.84 -27.67 9.21
N VAL A 313 -4.32 -28.22 10.32
CA VAL A 313 -4.76 -27.43 11.48
C VAL A 313 -3.94 -27.82 12.70
N TYR A 314 -3.28 -26.82 13.28
CA TYR A 314 -2.44 -26.99 14.46
C TYR A 314 -3.24 -26.55 15.68
N LEU A 315 -3.52 -27.50 16.58
CA LEU A 315 -4.33 -27.29 17.78
C LEU A 315 -3.44 -27.20 19.03
N LEU A 316 -3.77 -26.28 19.94
CA LEU A 316 -3.15 -26.13 21.25
C LEU A 316 -4.19 -26.42 22.35
N GLY A 317 -3.76 -27.06 23.44
CA GLY A 317 -4.61 -27.32 24.60
C GLY A 317 -4.91 -28.81 24.78
N LYS A 318 -6.17 -29.15 25.09
CA LYS A 318 -6.57 -30.54 25.30
C LYS A 318 -6.49 -31.34 24.00
N VAL A 319 -6.03 -32.59 24.11
CA VAL A 319 -6.05 -33.54 22.99
C VAL A 319 -7.50 -33.86 22.67
N VAL A 320 -7.88 -33.66 21.41
CA VAL A 320 -9.22 -33.96 20.90
C VAL A 320 -9.30 -35.46 20.62
N PRO A 321 -10.35 -36.17 21.09
CA PRO A 321 -10.52 -37.60 20.82
C PRO A 321 -10.68 -37.89 19.32
N ASP A 322 -10.17 -39.04 18.86
CA ASP A 322 -10.19 -39.45 17.44
C ASP A 322 -11.62 -39.48 16.85
N GLU A 323 -12.63 -39.83 17.65
CA GLU A 323 -14.05 -39.82 17.25
C GLU A 323 -14.53 -38.44 16.78
N ILE A 324 -14.05 -37.36 17.43
CA ILE A 324 -14.39 -35.98 17.06
C ILE A 324 -13.61 -35.57 15.81
N LEU A 325 -12.36 -36.01 15.66
CA LEU A 325 -11.55 -35.75 14.48
C LEU A 325 -12.17 -36.37 13.22
N GLU A 326 -12.63 -37.62 13.31
CA GLU A 326 -13.37 -38.28 12.23
C GLU A 326 -14.66 -37.53 11.90
N SER A 327 -15.39 -37.05 12.92
CA SER A 327 -16.61 -36.25 12.70
C SER A 327 -16.34 -34.94 11.92
N TRP A 328 -15.21 -34.28 12.18
CA TRP A 328 -14.82 -33.09 11.41
C TRP A 328 -14.42 -33.44 9.99
N GLN A 329 -13.71 -34.54 9.78
CA GLN A 329 -13.37 -35.02 8.44
C GLN A 329 -14.62 -35.38 7.62
N ASP A 330 -15.65 -35.96 8.25
CA ASP A 330 -16.91 -36.29 7.58
C ASP A 330 -17.72 -35.02 7.25
N LYS A 331 -17.81 -34.05 8.17
CA LYS A 331 -18.43 -32.74 7.89
C LYS A 331 -17.71 -31.98 6.77
N LEU A 332 -16.38 -32.09 6.70
CA LEU A 332 -15.60 -31.48 5.62
C LEU A 332 -15.97 -32.10 4.27
N ARG A 333 -16.25 -33.41 4.25
CA ARG A 333 -16.68 -34.14 3.04
C ARG A 333 -18.10 -33.80 2.59
N ASP A 334 -18.95 -33.33 3.49
CA ASP A 334 -20.31 -32.90 3.17
C ASP A 334 -20.34 -31.60 2.35
N ASP A 335 -19.27 -30.78 2.36
CA ASP A 335 -19.16 -29.64 1.46
C ASP A 335 -18.77 -30.11 0.05
N GLN A 336 -19.64 -29.82 -0.93
CA GLN A 336 -19.43 -30.15 -2.36
C GLN A 336 -18.09 -29.65 -2.93
N ARG A 337 -17.47 -28.64 -2.30
CA ARG A 337 -16.20 -28.06 -2.75
C ARG A 337 -14.99 -28.58 -1.98
N LEU A 338 -15.19 -29.29 -0.86
CA LEU A 338 -14.13 -29.85 0.00
C LEU A 338 -14.21 -31.38 0.12
N GLU A 339 -15.06 -32.04 -0.67
CA GLU A 339 -15.29 -33.50 -0.65
C GLU A 339 -13.99 -34.35 -0.70
N LEU A 340 -13.00 -33.91 -1.48
CA LEU A 340 -11.73 -34.62 -1.70
C LEU A 340 -10.60 -34.18 -0.77
N VAL A 341 -10.88 -33.33 0.22
CA VAL A 341 -9.87 -32.67 1.04
C VAL A 341 -9.53 -33.51 2.27
N GLU A 342 -8.24 -33.70 2.51
CA GLU A 342 -7.71 -34.36 3.70
C GLU A 342 -7.51 -33.34 4.82
N LEU A 343 -8.20 -33.53 5.95
CA LEU A 343 -8.03 -32.74 7.16
C LEU A 343 -6.94 -33.37 8.03
N ARG A 344 -5.82 -32.67 8.19
CA ARG A 344 -4.71 -33.11 9.05
C ARG A 344 -4.67 -32.29 10.32
N ILE A 345 -4.98 -32.93 11.44
CA ILE A 345 -4.98 -32.30 12.75
C ILE A 345 -3.67 -32.62 13.47
N HIS A 346 -2.89 -31.58 13.76
CA HIS A 346 -1.66 -31.68 14.53
C HIS A 346 -1.95 -31.30 15.98
N GLN A 347 -1.93 -32.30 16.88
CA GLN A 347 -2.21 -32.16 18.31
C GLN A 347 -1.23 -32.99 19.15
N GLY A 348 -0.95 -32.58 20.40
CA GLY A 348 -0.15 -33.34 21.36
C GLY A 348 1.28 -32.82 21.60
N VAL A 349 1.96 -33.49 22.55
CA VAL A 349 3.11 -33.06 23.39
C VAL A 349 4.42 -32.75 22.65
N ASP A 350 4.51 -32.97 21.33
CA ASP A 350 5.71 -32.63 20.53
C ASP A 350 5.94 -31.10 20.40
N GLN A 351 5.05 -30.31 21.01
CA GLN A 351 5.20 -28.89 21.19
C GLN A 351 5.73 -28.44 22.56
N GLU A 352 6.04 -29.28 23.55
CA GLU A 352 6.53 -28.76 24.85
C GLU A 352 7.78 -27.85 24.71
N THR A 353 8.65 -28.15 23.74
CA THR A 353 9.82 -27.32 23.44
C THR A 353 9.44 -26.00 22.75
N LYS A 354 8.47 -26.00 21.82
CA LYS A 354 8.00 -24.79 21.11
C LYS A 354 7.00 -23.96 21.91
N ALA A 355 6.11 -24.59 22.66
CA ALA A 355 5.19 -23.99 23.62
C ALA A 355 5.96 -23.35 24.78
N SER A 356 7.09 -23.94 25.23
CA SER A 356 7.97 -23.25 26.19
C SER A 356 8.63 -22.02 25.60
N GLU A 357 9.08 -22.06 24.34
CA GLU A 357 9.62 -20.87 23.64
C GLU A 357 8.56 -19.79 23.42
N ILE A 358 7.32 -20.18 23.11
CA ILE A 358 6.19 -19.26 22.95
C ILE A 358 5.74 -18.70 24.29
N GLN A 359 5.68 -19.51 25.35
CA GLN A 359 5.44 -19.04 26.72
C GLN A 359 6.54 -18.05 27.14
N LYS A 360 7.81 -18.34 26.81
CA LYS A 360 8.93 -17.41 27.03
C LYS A 360 8.77 -16.13 26.22
N ALA A 361 8.41 -16.19 24.95
CA ALA A 361 8.22 -15.02 24.08
C ALA A 361 7.02 -14.17 24.49
N TYR A 362 5.93 -14.79 24.94
CA TYR A 362 4.77 -14.13 25.50
C TYR A 362 5.11 -13.45 26.82
N VAL A 363 5.78 -14.16 27.74
CA VAL A 363 6.28 -13.57 29.01
C VAL A 363 7.28 -12.45 28.74
N LEU A 364 8.16 -12.57 27.74
CA LEU A 364 9.09 -11.50 27.32
C LEU A 364 8.34 -10.28 26.78
N SER A 365 7.31 -10.50 25.97
CA SER A 365 6.47 -9.43 25.42
C SER A 365 5.66 -8.73 26.51
N VAL A 366 5.06 -9.48 27.42
CA VAL A 366 4.34 -8.95 28.58
C VAL A 366 5.29 -8.18 29.50
N ASN A 367 6.50 -8.70 29.76
CA ASN A 367 7.50 -7.99 30.55
C ASN A 367 7.97 -6.70 29.87
N LYS A 368 8.15 -6.70 28.54
CA LYS A 368 8.45 -5.48 27.77
C LYS A 368 7.32 -4.46 27.88
N LEU A 369 6.07 -4.90 27.76
CA LEU A 369 4.90 -4.03 27.92
C LEU A 369 4.82 -3.43 29.32
N ASN A 370 4.96 -4.25 30.37
CA ASN A 370 4.98 -3.77 31.74
C ASN A 370 6.14 -2.80 31.99
N SER A 371 7.34 -3.07 31.46
CA SER A 371 8.48 -2.16 31.60
C SER A 371 8.28 -0.84 30.87
N ALA A 372 7.60 -0.86 29.71
CA ALA A 372 7.25 0.36 28.99
C ALA A 372 6.17 1.15 29.74
N GLU A 373 5.21 0.47 30.39
CA GLU A 373 4.18 1.08 31.22
C GLU A 373 4.79 1.73 32.48
N ASP A 374 5.73 1.06 33.14
CA ASP A 374 6.53 1.61 34.25
C ASP A 374 7.34 2.85 33.82
N GLU A 375 7.90 2.83 32.61
CA GLU A 375 8.65 3.96 32.04
C GLU A 375 7.72 5.14 31.70
N ILE A 376 6.54 4.87 31.15
CA ILE A 376 5.50 5.89 30.93
C ILE A 376 5.07 6.50 32.27
N ASP A 377 4.88 5.71 33.32
CA ASP A 377 4.50 6.22 34.63
C ASP A 377 5.62 7.02 35.31
N ARG A 378 6.88 6.62 35.11
CA ARG A 378 8.05 7.45 35.50
C ARG A 378 8.08 8.77 34.74
N LEU A 379 7.90 8.75 33.43
CA LEU A 379 7.89 9.96 32.61
C LEU A 379 6.73 10.88 32.98
N LYS A 380 5.53 10.34 33.23
CA LYS A 380 4.39 11.11 33.75
C LYS A 380 4.70 11.73 35.11
N LYS A 381 5.32 10.99 36.03
CA LYS A 381 5.75 11.55 37.32
C LYS A 381 6.79 12.64 37.15
N GLN A 382 7.73 12.50 36.22
CA GLN A 382 8.70 13.57 35.91
C GLN A 382 8.04 14.78 35.27
N VAL A 383 7.07 14.60 34.37
CA VAL A 383 6.29 15.70 33.78
C VAL A 383 5.51 16.42 34.88
N VAL A 384 4.81 15.69 35.76
CA VAL A 384 4.10 16.29 36.91
C VAL A 384 5.08 16.95 37.89
N GLU A 385 6.27 16.38 38.11
CA GLU A 385 7.29 17.00 38.96
C GLU A 385 7.85 18.28 38.31
N LEU A 386 8.04 18.29 37.00
CA LEU A 386 8.45 19.47 36.23
C LEU A 386 7.35 20.54 36.19
N GLU A 387 6.08 20.16 35.99
CA GLU A 387 4.91 21.03 36.11
C GLU A 387 4.74 21.54 37.55
N SER A 388 5.03 20.74 38.58
CA SER A 388 4.99 21.18 39.98
C SER A 388 6.18 22.05 40.38
N LYS A 389 7.28 22.00 39.61
CA LYS A 389 8.40 22.95 39.67
C LYS A 389 8.09 24.22 38.87
N GLU A 390 7.02 24.26 38.08
CA GLU A 390 6.53 25.54 37.57
C GLU A 390 6.01 26.36 38.75
N PHE A 391 6.69 27.49 38.93
CA PHE A 391 6.37 28.60 39.83
C PHE A 391 4.85 28.75 40.06
N PRO A 392 4.36 28.94 41.30
CA PRO A 392 2.96 29.29 41.56
C PRO A 392 2.67 30.73 41.07
N ALA A 393 2.61 30.89 39.75
CA ALA A 393 2.56 32.16 39.06
C ALA A 393 1.29 32.94 39.42
N GLU A 394 0.17 32.25 39.60
CA GLU A 394 -1.11 32.88 39.92
C GLU A 394 -1.11 33.55 41.30
N GLN A 395 -0.48 32.93 42.30
CA GLN A 395 -0.38 33.50 43.64
C GLN A 395 0.60 34.67 43.65
N LEU A 396 1.72 34.57 42.92
CA LEU A 396 2.67 35.66 42.74
C LEU A 396 2.00 36.88 42.08
N PHE A 397 1.18 36.68 41.05
CA PHE A 397 0.48 37.77 40.36
C PHE A 397 -0.50 38.51 41.28
N LYS A 398 -1.24 37.78 42.12
CA LYS A 398 -2.15 38.38 43.12
C LYS A 398 -1.39 39.23 44.14
N GLU A 399 -0.24 38.74 44.61
CA GLU A 399 0.56 39.45 45.61
C GLU A 399 1.27 40.69 45.03
N VAL A 400 1.84 40.60 43.82
CA VAL A 400 2.47 41.76 43.17
C VAL A 400 1.47 42.88 42.91
N LYS A 401 0.24 42.55 42.49
CA LYS A 401 -0.83 43.54 42.29
C LYS A 401 -1.26 44.22 43.61
N ALA A 402 -1.18 43.50 44.74
CA ALA A 402 -1.47 44.05 46.05
C ALA A 402 -0.37 45.02 46.54
N ILE A 403 0.90 44.72 46.25
CA ILE A 403 2.06 45.53 46.67
C ILE A 403 2.23 46.79 45.80
N SER A 404 1.84 46.73 44.54
CA SER A 404 1.95 47.83 43.58
C SER A 404 0.69 47.93 42.71
N PRO A 405 -0.32 48.72 43.12
CA PRO A 405 -1.56 48.90 42.37
C PRO A 405 -1.38 49.60 41.02
N SER A 406 -0.32 50.41 40.91
CA SER A 406 0.17 51.20 39.78
C SER A 406 0.61 50.38 38.55
N LEU A 407 0.74 49.06 38.70
CA LEU A 407 1.08 48.12 37.64
C LEU A 407 -0.08 47.90 36.67
N GLN A 408 0.21 48.06 35.37
CA GLN A 408 -0.68 47.70 34.27
C GLN A 408 -0.55 46.22 33.94
N ARG A 409 0.68 45.70 33.85
CA ARG A 409 0.95 44.31 33.47
C ARG A 409 2.21 43.78 34.14
N PHE A 410 2.14 42.55 34.62
CA PHE A 410 3.27 41.81 35.18
C PHE A 410 3.38 40.46 34.47
N SER A 411 4.59 40.04 34.09
CA SER A 411 4.83 38.75 33.45
C SER A 411 6.15 38.14 33.89
N VAL A 412 6.22 36.81 33.88
CA VAL A 412 7.41 36.03 34.22
C VAL A 412 7.75 35.15 33.04
N ALA A 413 9.02 35.11 32.66
CA ALA A 413 9.53 34.20 31.65
C ALA A 413 10.85 33.59 32.11
N GLN A 414 11.13 32.36 31.69
CA GLN A 414 12.47 31.79 31.80
C GLN A 414 13.24 32.10 30.53
N SER A 415 14.39 32.76 30.69
CA SER A 415 15.31 33.04 29.59
C SER A 415 16.60 32.25 29.81
N LEU A 416 17.07 31.61 28.74
CA LEU A 416 18.41 31.06 28.72
C LEU A 416 19.41 32.22 28.54
N SER A 417 20.40 32.29 29.42
CA SER A 417 21.51 33.22 29.32
C SER A 417 22.80 32.42 29.25
N SER A 418 23.75 32.86 28.43
CA SER A 418 25.04 32.18 28.29
C SER A 418 26.14 33.21 28.15
N ASP A 419 27.23 32.99 28.87
CA ASP A 419 28.49 33.72 28.72
C ASP A 419 29.43 33.03 27.71
N PHE A 420 28.87 32.14 26.86
CA PHE A 420 29.55 31.25 25.92
C PHE A 420 30.42 30.17 26.56
N SER A 421 30.50 30.11 27.90
CA SER A 421 31.21 29.09 28.67
C SER A 421 30.25 28.18 29.44
N LYS A 422 29.13 28.74 29.93
CA LYS A 422 28.06 28.02 30.63
C LYS A 422 26.70 28.60 30.22
N VAL A 423 25.74 27.73 29.94
CA VAL A 423 24.34 28.12 29.78
C VAL A 423 23.67 28.06 31.15
N ASP A 424 23.00 29.14 31.54
CA ASP A 424 22.22 29.25 32.76
C ASP A 424 20.76 29.68 32.44
N THR A 425 19.85 29.39 33.35
CA THR A 425 18.41 29.68 33.18
C THR A 425 18.03 30.77 34.16
N LEU A 426 17.67 31.95 33.67
CA LEU A 426 17.30 33.09 34.50
C LEU A 426 15.80 33.35 34.43
N ASN A 427 15.19 33.59 35.59
CA ASN A 427 13.82 34.11 35.65
C ASN A 427 13.84 35.62 35.36
N VAL A 428 13.18 36.03 34.28
CA VAL A 428 13.04 37.41 33.85
C VAL A 428 11.63 37.90 34.20
N PHE A 429 11.56 39.00 34.93
CA PHE A 429 10.30 39.61 35.36
C PHE A 429 10.09 40.90 34.55
N ASN A 430 9.01 40.97 33.77
CA ASN A 430 8.66 42.19 33.04
C ASN A 430 7.52 42.91 33.75
N VAL A 431 7.72 44.20 34.02
CA VAL A 431 6.82 45.09 34.76
C VAL A 431 6.43 46.24 33.83
N THR A 432 5.13 46.45 33.60
CA THR A 432 4.62 47.58 32.82
C THR A 432 3.74 48.44 33.71
N PHE A 433 4.08 49.72 33.84
CA PHE A 433 3.31 50.70 34.59
C PHE A 433 2.37 51.48 33.68
N TRP A 434 1.27 52.02 34.22
CA TRP A 434 0.39 52.93 33.47
C TRP A 434 1.13 54.23 33.09
N ASP A 435 0.83 54.77 31.92
CA ASP A 435 1.45 56.01 31.41
C ASP A 435 1.13 57.24 32.27
N SER A 436 0.04 57.20 33.03
CA SER A 436 -0.42 58.27 33.92
C SER A 436 0.40 58.45 35.20
N ILE A 437 1.42 57.61 35.44
CA ILE A 437 2.20 57.56 36.68
C ILE A 437 3.55 58.25 36.47
N SER A 438 4.00 59.03 37.45
CA SER A 438 5.25 59.78 37.37
C SER A 438 6.48 58.85 37.34
N THR A 439 7.58 59.31 36.73
CA THR A 439 8.82 58.53 36.63
C THR A 439 9.42 58.19 38.00
N GLU A 440 9.26 59.09 38.98
CA GLU A 440 9.71 58.87 40.37
C GLU A 440 8.91 57.76 41.06
N GLU A 441 7.58 57.74 40.89
CA GLU A 441 6.72 56.68 41.43
C GLU A 441 6.99 55.32 40.77
N LYS A 442 7.22 55.31 39.45
CA LYS A 442 7.59 54.09 38.71
C LYS A 442 8.90 53.48 39.24
N SER A 443 9.92 54.31 39.48
CA SER A 443 11.21 53.87 40.01
C SER A 443 11.13 53.37 41.46
N ALA A 444 10.33 54.04 42.29
CA ALA A 444 10.09 53.63 43.68
C ALA A 444 9.38 52.27 43.77
N ASP A 445 8.36 52.04 42.93
CA ASP A 445 7.65 50.78 42.88
C ASP A 445 8.47 49.65 42.24
N GLU A 446 9.28 49.93 41.21
CA GLU A 446 10.22 48.95 40.66
C GLU A 446 11.22 48.46 41.72
N THR A 447 11.78 49.39 42.51
CA THR A 447 12.69 49.07 43.62
C THR A 447 11.99 48.22 44.69
N ARG A 448 10.73 48.53 45.01
CA ARG A 448 9.93 47.76 45.97
C ARG A 448 9.67 46.34 45.47
N ILE A 449 9.27 46.18 44.20
CA ILE A 449 9.04 44.87 43.56
C ILE A 449 10.34 44.08 43.53
N ARG A 450 11.47 44.72 43.21
CA ARG A 450 12.79 44.09 43.20
C ARG A 450 13.17 43.50 44.54
N ASN A 451 13.11 44.32 45.61
CA ASN A 451 13.49 43.87 46.95
C ASN A 451 12.56 42.77 47.46
N TRP A 452 11.27 42.85 47.13
CA TRP A 452 10.31 41.82 47.48
C TRP A 452 10.57 40.50 46.76
N LEU A 453 10.85 40.54 45.45
CA LEU A 453 11.18 39.34 44.65
C LEU A 453 12.48 38.67 45.14
N LEU A 454 13.51 39.47 45.45
CA LEU A 454 14.77 38.95 46.01
C LEU A 454 14.53 38.21 47.34
N THR A 455 13.72 38.79 48.22
CA THR A 455 13.43 38.18 49.53
C THR A 455 12.58 36.93 49.40
N LYS A 456 11.53 36.96 48.57
CA LYS A 456 10.57 35.86 48.47
C LYS A 456 11.11 34.65 47.71
N LEU A 457 11.92 34.88 46.69
CA LEU A 457 12.43 33.82 45.83
C LEU A 457 13.84 33.35 46.24
N ASN A 458 14.45 33.99 47.23
CA ASN A 458 15.79 33.69 47.73
C ASN A 458 16.83 33.60 46.58
N LEU A 459 16.78 34.59 45.68
CA LEU A 459 17.62 34.66 44.49
C LEU A 459 18.75 35.67 44.71
N ASP A 460 19.98 35.33 44.31
CA ASP A 460 21.15 36.23 44.38
C ASP A 460 21.15 37.27 43.24
N THR A 461 20.56 36.94 42.09
CA THR A 461 20.47 37.81 40.90
C THR A 461 19.09 37.71 40.26
N LEU A 462 18.57 38.86 39.81
CA LEU A 462 17.25 38.96 39.20
C LEU A 462 17.23 40.09 38.16
N VAL A 463 16.61 39.83 37.01
CA VAL A 463 16.45 40.80 35.92
C VAL A 463 15.01 41.29 35.90
N ILE A 464 14.82 42.60 36.11
CA ILE A 464 13.54 43.28 35.91
C ILE A 464 13.66 44.16 34.67
N ASN A 465 12.76 43.97 33.72
CA ASN A 465 12.60 44.88 32.59
C ASN A 465 11.35 45.73 32.83
N SER A 466 11.51 47.05 32.85
CA SER A 466 10.41 48.01 32.98
C SER A 466 10.31 48.91 31.76
N ASN A 467 9.12 49.49 31.52
CA ASN A 467 8.88 50.47 30.46
C ASN A 467 9.34 51.90 30.85
N ILE A 468 10.31 52.02 31.75
CA ILE A 468 10.90 53.31 32.14
C ILE A 468 11.92 53.68 31.06
N GLN A 469 11.64 54.71 30.25
CA GLN A 469 12.66 55.29 29.37
C GLN A 469 13.78 55.84 30.24
N GLN A 470 14.98 55.26 30.11
CA GLN A 470 16.20 55.89 30.61
C GLN A 470 16.49 57.08 29.70
N ASP A 471 16.30 58.30 30.22
CA ASP A 471 16.85 59.52 29.62
C ASP A 471 18.37 59.60 29.81
#